data_AF-A0A3C1LD90-F1
#
_entry.id   AF-A0A3C1LD90-F1
#
_cell.length_a   1.000
_cell.length_b   1.000
_cell.length_c   1.000
_cell.angle_alpha   90.00
_cell.angle_beta   90.00
_cell.angle_gamma   90.00
#
_symmetry.space_group_name_H-M   'P 1'
#
loop_
_entity.id
_entity.type
_entity.pdbx_description
1 polymer ?
#
loop_
_entity_poly.entity_id
_entity_poly.type
_entity_poly.pdbx_seq_one_letter_code
_entity_poly.pdbx_strand_id
1 'polypeptide(L)'
;MDLRYTKIFFLFAIIFLLSCNRKSIPSSSKVNYLTSKDGSITMRSIGIGENQEAAIADAEKNAFDVLFFRGLPESEQKIALIDTDEIKEKQKHQSYFENFYKYKRYKTFLMSSIPVASLTNIKGGLKSIAVDIKINITALRKDLEQNDIIRKFGY
;
A
#
# COMPACT_ATOMS: atom_id res chain seq x y z
N MET A 1 -28.90 43.07 -13.13
CA MET A 1 -27.91 41.98 -12.96
C MET A 1 -28.34 40.84 -13.86
N ASP A 2 -27.60 40.64 -14.94
CA ASP A 2 -28.04 39.83 -16.08
C ASP A 2 -28.23 38.34 -15.74
N LEU A 3 -29.35 37.79 -16.24
CA LEU A 3 -29.76 36.39 -16.14
C LEU A 3 -28.71 35.38 -16.68
N ARG A 4 -27.67 35.88 -17.35
CA ARG A 4 -26.51 35.12 -17.84
C ARG A 4 -25.50 34.79 -16.75
N TYR A 5 -25.31 35.67 -15.76
CA TYR A 5 -24.34 35.46 -14.67
C TYR A 5 -24.86 34.49 -13.61
N THR A 6 -26.18 34.46 -13.36
CA THR A 6 -26.80 33.50 -12.44
C THR A 6 -26.67 32.06 -12.90
N LYS A 7 -26.72 31.79 -14.22
CA LYS A 7 -26.48 30.44 -14.78
C LYS A 7 -25.02 29.99 -14.66
N ILE A 8 -24.06 30.90 -14.87
CA ILE A 8 -22.62 30.61 -14.75
C ILE A 8 -22.24 30.34 -13.28
N PHE A 9 -22.83 31.08 -12.35
CA PHE A 9 -22.63 30.87 -10.91
C PHE A 9 -23.17 29.51 -10.44
N PHE A 10 -24.32 29.09 -10.99
CA PHE A 10 -24.88 27.76 -10.72
C PHE A 10 -24.03 26.62 -11.28
N LEU A 11 -23.35 26.83 -12.43
CA LEU A 11 -22.49 25.84 -13.06
C LEU A 11 -21.19 25.61 -12.27
N PHE A 12 -20.63 26.66 -11.65
CA PHE A 12 -19.45 26.55 -10.78
C PHE A 12 -19.74 25.87 -9.43
N ALA A 13 -20.96 26.04 -8.90
CA ALA A 13 -21.37 25.43 -7.64
C ALA A 13 -21.50 23.89 -7.72
N ILE A 14 -21.80 23.34 -8.89
CA ILE A 14 -21.95 21.89 -9.11
C ILE A 14 -20.58 21.17 -9.14
N ILE A 15 -19.50 21.86 -9.54
CA ILE A 15 -18.16 21.27 -9.64
C ILE A 15 -17.53 21.04 -8.25
N PHE A 16 -17.95 21.79 -7.22
CA PHE A 16 -17.42 21.63 -5.86
C PHE A 16 -17.97 20.41 -5.10
N LEU A 17 -19.07 19.81 -5.56
CA LEU A 17 -19.72 18.67 -4.88
C LEU A 17 -19.19 17.30 -5.33
N LEU A 18 -18.25 17.25 -6.28
CA LEU A 18 -17.62 16.00 -6.73
C LEU A 18 -16.29 15.69 -6.03
N SER A 19 -15.90 16.47 -5.02
CA SER A 19 -14.74 16.12 -4.18
C SER A 19 -15.13 15.07 -3.14
N CYS A 20 -15.43 13.87 -3.65
CA CYS A 20 -15.59 12.69 -2.84
C CYS A 20 -14.20 12.26 -2.37
N ASN A 21 -13.77 12.78 -1.22
CA ASN A 21 -12.66 12.21 -0.45
C ASN A 21 -13.04 10.77 -0.09
N ARG A 22 -12.64 9.79 -0.92
CA ARG A 22 -12.63 8.39 -0.51
C ARG A 22 -11.66 8.33 0.65
N LYS A 23 -12.17 8.25 1.89
CA LYS A 23 -11.36 7.84 3.05
C LYS A 23 -10.72 6.52 2.64
N SER A 24 -9.40 6.51 2.41
CA SER A 24 -8.69 5.26 2.19
C SER A 24 -8.92 4.44 3.45
N ILE A 25 -9.43 3.22 3.27
CA ILE A 25 -9.47 2.26 4.37
C ILE A 25 -8.01 2.11 4.80
N PRO A 26 -7.66 2.40 6.06
CA PRO A 26 -6.28 2.25 6.50
C PRO A 26 -5.85 0.80 6.22
N SER A 27 -4.70 0.60 5.57
CA SER A 27 -4.14 -0.69 5.10
C SER A 27 -3.94 -1.78 6.18
N SER A 28 -4.54 -1.61 7.36
CA SER A 28 -4.61 -2.60 8.44
C SER A 28 -5.52 -3.81 8.18
N SER A 29 -6.31 -3.82 7.10
CA SER A 29 -7.26 -4.91 6.88
C SER A 29 -6.63 -6.09 6.11
N LYS A 30 -6.13 -7.06 6.90
CA LYS A 30 -5.90 -8.48 6.57
C LYS A 30 -4.55 -8.85 5.96
N VAL A 31 -3.47 -8.48 6.65
CA VAL A 31 -2.15 -9.10 6.45
C VAL A 31 -1.81 -9.95 7.68
N ASN A 32 -1.56 -11.24 7.48
CA ASN A 32 -1.21 -12.18 8.54
C ASN A 32 0.18 -12.76 8.29
N TYR A 33 0.97 -12.89 9.35
CA TYR A 33 2.25 -13.58 9.29
C TYR A 33 2.07 -15.06 8.96
N LEU A 34 3.00 -15.61 8.17
CA LEU A 34 3.08 -17.05 7.90
C LEU A 34 4.43 -17.62 8.37
N THR A 35 5.55 -17.06 7.91
CA THR A 35 6.89 -17.53 8.27
C THR A 35 7.97 -16.50 7.98
N SER A 36 9.12 -16.60 8.66
CA SER A 36 10.34 -15.85 8.39
C SER A 36 11.48 -16.83 8.22
N LYS A 37 12.30 -16.64 7.20
CA LYS A 37 13.50 -17.46 6.98
C LYS A 37 14.52 -16.69 6.16
N ASP A 38 15.79 -16.76 6.58
CA ASP A 38 16.96 -16.25 5.83
C ASP A 38 16.81 -14.81 5.32
N GLY A 39 16.36 -13.88 6.17
CA GLY A 39 16.19 -12.48 5.77
C GLY A 39 15.02 -12.24 4.80
N SER A 40 14.06 -13.16 4.77
CA SER A 40 12.79 -13.02 4.07
C SER A 40 11.62 -13.24 5.01
N ILE A 41 10.50 -12.60 4.69
CA ILE A 41 9.25 -12.70 5.43
C ILE A 41 8.13 -13.08 4.47
N THR A 42 7.35 -14.09 4.84
CA THR A 42 6.18 -14.55 4.12
C THR A 42 4.94 -14.21 4.91
N MET A 43 3.97 -13.58 4.24
CA MET A 43 2.72 -13.15 4.83
C MET A 43 1.55 -13.41 3.88
N ARG A 44 0.36 -13.64 4.43
CA ARG A 44 -0.89 -13.71 3.68
C ARG A 44 -1.54 -12.35 3.69
N SER A 45 -1.71 -11.75 2.52
CA SER A 45 -2.37 -10.46 2.34
C SER A 45 -3.65 -10.64 1.53
N ILE A 46 -4.68 -9.86 1.87
CA ILE A 46 -5.88 -9.76 1.05
C ILE A 46 -5.82 -8.46 0.25
N GLY A 47 -6.00 -8.60 -1.06
CA GLY A 47 -6.08 -7.47 -1.97
C GLY A 47 -7.43 -7.37 -2.65
N ILE A 48 -7.75 -6.17 -3.12
CA ILE A 48 -8.99 -5.83 -3.79
C ILE A 48 -8.69 -5.09 -5.11
N GLY A 49 -9.38 -5.45 -6.19
CA GLY A 49 -9.22 -4.79 -7.49
C GLY A 49 -10.32 -5.11 -8.49
N GLU A 50 -10.33 -4.40 -9.61
CA GLU A 50 -11.34 -4.60 -10.69
C GLU A 50 -11.16 -5.93 -11.43
N ASN A 51 -9.97 -6.50 -11.36
CA ASN A 51 -9.61 -7.79 -11.92
C ASN A 51 -8.58 -8.50 -11.02
N GLN A 52 -8.23 -9.73 -11.38
CA GLN A 52 -7.29 -10.54 -10.59
C GLN A 52 -5.91 -9.88 -10.46
N GLU A 53 -5.36 -9.33 -11.54
CA GLU A 53 -4.05 -8.67 -11.52
C GLU A 53 -4.05 -7.44 -10.60
N ALA A 54 -5.10 -6.62 -10.69
CA ALA A 54 -5.26 -5.45 -9.83
C ALA A 54 -5.39 -5.85 -8.36
N ALA A 55 -6.14 -6.91 -8.05
CA ALA A 55 -6.30 -7.40 -6.69
C ALA A 55 -4.99 -8.00 -6.13
N ILE A 56 -4.20 -8.69 -6.95
CA ILE A 56 -2.86 -9.16 -6.54
C ILE A 56 -1.93 -7.98 -6.27
N ALA A 57 -1.89 -6.98 -7.16
CA ALA A 57 -1.07 -5.79 -6.98
C ALA A 57 -1.47 -4.98 -5.73
N ASP A 58 -2.75 -4.96 -5.38
CA ASP A 58 -3.24 -4.38 -4.13
C ASP A 58 -2.76 -5.17 -2.91
N ALA A 59 -2.86 -6.50 -2.94
CA ALA A 59 -2.34 -7.36 -1.87
C ALA A 59 -0.84 -7.15 -1.63
N GLU A 60 -0.06 -7.04 -2.71
CA GLU A 60 1.37 -6.72 -2.70
C GLU A 60 1.64 -5.39 -1.98
N LYS A 61 0.92 -4.33 -2.35
CA LYS A 61 1.07 -3.01 -1.70
C LYS A 61 0.69 -3.04 -0.24
N ASN A 62 -0.40 -3.73 0.11
CA ASN A 62 -0.85 -3.88 1.50
C ASN A 62 0.24 -4.55 2.36
N ALA A 63 0.94 -5.56 1.84
CA ALA A 63 2.06 -6.20 2.52
C ALA A 63 3.21 -5.21 2.81
N PHE A 64 3.58 -4.37 1.85
CA PHE A 64 4.61 -3.34 2.05
C PHE A 64 4.16 -2.25 3.02
N ASP A 65 2.93 -1.74 2.90
CA ASP A 65 2.40 -0.72 3.82
C ASP A 65 2.39 -1.23 5.28
N VAL A 66 2.05 -2.51 5.51
CA VAL A 66 2.12 -3.12 6.84
C VAL A 66 3.56 -3.15 7.36
N LEU A 67 4.53 -3.58 6.55
CA LEU A 67 5.94 -3.58 6.96
C LEU A 67 6.45 -2.16 7.27
N PHE A 68 6.06 -1.18 6.46
CA PHE A 68 6.53 0.20 6.59
C PHE A 68 5.94 0.94 7.77
N PHE A 69 4.62 0.83 7.97
CA PHE A 69 3.89 1.77 8.82
C PHE A 69 3.16 1.13 10.00
N ARG A 70 3.12 -0.20 10.10
CA ARG A 70 2.37 -0.90 11.16
C ARG A 70 3.23 -1.89 11.94
N GLY A 71 4.14 -2.56 11.26
CA GLY A 71 4.75 -3.79 11.74
C GLY A 71 3.83 -4.99 11.55
N LEU A 72 4.42 -6.19 11.59
CA LEU A 72 3.71 -7.44 11.42
C LEU A 72 3.84 -8.28 12.70
N PRO A 73 2.76 -8.42 13.50
CA PRO A 73 2.76 -9.26 14.69
C PRO A 73 3.24 -10.69 14.41
N GLU A 74 3.76 -11.35 15.44
CA GLU A 74 4.29 -12.73 15.40
C GLU A 74 5.52 -12.96 14.51
N SER A 75 5.96 -11.94 13.77
CA SER A 75 7.17 -11.99 12.94
C SER A 75 8.40 -11.41 13.64
N GLU A 76 9.56 -11.42 12.97
CA GLU A 76 10.74 -10.66 13.39
C GLU A 76 10.58 -9.15 13.17
N GLN A 77 9.73 -8.74 12.20
CA GLN A 77 9.43 -7.33 11.91
C GLN A 77 8.17 -6.89 12.65
N LYS A 78 8.18 -6.98 13.99
CA LYS A 78 7.01 -6.67 14.85
C LYS A 78 6.60 -5.20 14.82
N ILE A 79 7.56 -4.32 14.60
CA ILE A 79 7.37 -2.87 14.58
C ILE A 79 7.44 -2.35 13.14
N ALA A 80 6.89 -1.16 12.92
CA ALA A 80 7.04 -0.45 11.65
C ALA A 80 8.53 -0.26 11.29
N LEU A 81 8.88 -0.45 10.02
CA LEU A 81 10.24 -0.18 9.55
C LEU A 81 10.57 1.31 9.54
N ILE A 82 9.57 2.18 9.28
CA ILE A 82 9.76 3.61 9.07
C ILE A 82 9.18 4.39 10.25
N ASP A 83 7.89 4.67 10.23
CA ASP A 83 7.13 5.33 11.30
C ASP A 83 5.65 4.93 11.14
N THR A 84 4.84 5.07 12.19
CA THR A 84 3.41 4.80 12.13
C THR A 84 2.58 5.90 11.46
N ASP A 85 3.12 7.12 11.35
CA ASP A 85 2.48 8.23 10.64
C ASP A 85 2.70 8.13 9.12
N GLU A 86 1.94 7.24 8.49
CA GLU A 86 2.01 6.93 7.05
C GLU A 86 1.88 8.19 6.17
N ILE A 87 0.97 9.11 6.50
CA ILE A 87 0.72 10.30 5.69
C ILE A 87 1.94 11.21 5.73
N LYS A 88 2.45 11.48 6.93
CA LYS A 88 3.62 12.33 7.12
C LYS A 88 4.86 11.76 6.45
N GLU A 89 5.13 10.46 6.59
CA GLU A 89 6.31 9.85 5.97
C GLU A 89 6.19 9.76 4.45
N LYS A 90 5.00 9.46 3.90
CA LYS A 90 4.77 9.50 2.44
C LYS A 90 4.95 10.91 1.88
N GLN A 91 4.56 11.95 2.60
CA GLN A 91 4.78 13.35 2.19
C GLN A 91 6.26 13.75 2.29
N LYS A 92 6.92 13.43 3.41
CA LYS A 92 8.33 13.73 3.64
C LYS A 92 9.27 13.07 2.63
N HIS A 93 8.94 11.84 2.20
CA HIS A 93 9.72 11.05 1.25
C HIS A 93 8.97 10.80 -0.07
N GLN A 94 8.25 11.81 -0.57
CA GLN A 94 7.35 11.69 -1.72
C GLN A 94 8.02 11.04 -2.95
N SER A 95 9.20 11.51 -3.35
CA SER A 95 9.91 10.97 -4.53
C SER A 95 10.23 9.48 -4.37
N TYR A 96 10.62 9.05 -3.17
CA TYR A 96 10.90 7.65 -2.86
C TYR A 96 9.64 6.79 -3.04
N PHE A 97 8.52 7.18 -2.40
CA PHE A 97 7.28 6.39 -2.44
C PHE A 97 6.56 6.44 -3.77
N GLU A 98 6.66 7.55 -4.51
CA GLU A 98 6.21 7.61 -5.90
C GLU A 98 6.96 6.59 -6.74
N ASN A 99 8.29 6.54 -6.65
CA ASN A 99 9.06 5.54 -7.37
C ASN A 99 8.75 4.12 -6.90
N PHE A 100 8.66 3.94 -5.58
CA PHE A 100 8.35 2.66 -4.96
C PHE A 100 7.05 2.06 -5.51
N TYR A 101 5.94 2.81 -5.51
CA TYR A 101 4.62 2.31 -5.87
C TYR A 101 4.20 2.54 -7.32
N LYS A 102 4.41 3.75 -7.87
CA LYS A 102 3.95 4.12 -9.22
C LYS A 102 4.78 3.43 -10.31
N TYR A 103 6.10 3.42 -10.14
CA TYR A 103 7.01 2.73 -11.05
C TYR A 103 7.23 1.25 -10.66
N LYS A 104 6.43 0.72 -9.72
CA LYS A 104 6.45 -0.67 -9.28
C LYS A 104 7.83 -1.15 -8.79
N ARG A 105 8.69 -0.25 -8.31
CA ARG A 105 10.02 -0.61 -7.79
C ARG A 105 9.92 -1.56 -6.59
N TYR A 106 8.82 -1.56 -5.84
CA TYR A 106 8.56 -2.55 -4.78
C TYR A 106 8.74 -4.01 -5.25
N LYS A 107 8.51 -4.30 -6.54
CA LYS A 107 8.67 -5.64 -7.11
C LYS A 107 10.11 -6.17 -7.03
N THR A 108 11.13 -5.31 -6.91
CA THR A 108 12.53 -5.76 -6.74
C THR A 108 12.78 -6.43 -5.40
N PHE A 109 11.90 -6.20 -4.40
CA PHE A 109 11.97 -6.84 -3.09
C PHE A 109 11.00 -8.00 -2.94
N LEU A 110 10.09 -8.17 -3.91
CA LEU A 110 9.10 -9.24 -3.94
C LEU A 110 9.76 -10.51 -4.47
N MET A 111 9.86 -11.53 -3.61
CA MET A 111 10.41 -12.84 -3.98
C MET A 111 9.35 -13.75 -4.61
N SER A 112 8.12 -13.70 -4.11
CA SER A 112 7.00 -14.44 -4.69
C SER A 112 5.65 -13.82 -4.31
N SER A 113 4.66 -14.00 -5.18
CA SER A 113 3.28 -13.57 -4.99
C SER A 113 2.37 -14.68 -5.52
N ILE A 114 1.82 -15.49 -4.61
CA ILE A 114 1.10 -16.72 -4.94
C ILE A 114 -0.35 -16.59 -4.48
N PRO A 115 -1.32 -16.51 -5.40
CA PRO A 115 -2.73 -16.62 -5.06
C PRO A 115 -3.03 -17.95 -4.37
N VAL A 116 -3.67 -17.89 -3.20
CA VAL A 116 -4.01 -19.09 -2.40
C VAL A 116 -5.50 -19.32 -2.26
N ALA A 117 -6.32 -18.44 -2.84
CA ALA A 117 -7.76 -18.56 -2.89
C ALA A 117 -8.28 -18.14 -4.26
N SER A 118 -9.44 -18.65 -4.63
CA SER A 118 -10.17 -18.20 -5.81
C SER A 118 -10.66 -16.76 -5.63
N LEU A 119 -10.80 -16.06 -6.76
CA LEU A 119 -11.35 -14.71 -6.79
C LEU A 119 -12.77 -14.69 -6.21
N THR A 120 -13.01 -13.76 -5.29
CA THR A 120 -14.34 -13.55 -4.70
C THR A 120 -14.87 -12.20 -5.14
N ASN A 121 -16.08 -12.16 -5.71
CA ASN A 121 -16.74 -10.89 -6.02
C ASN A 121 -17.21 -10.22 -4.73
N ILE A 122 -16.94 -8.93 -4.60
CA ILE A 122 -17.39 -8.10 -3.48
C ILE A 122 -18.25 -6.93 -3.99
N LYS A 123 -18.83 -6.16 -3.07
CA LYS A 123 -19.70 -5.03 -3.42
C LYS A 123 -19.00 -4.04 -4.35
N GLY A 124 -19.74 -3.50 -5.31
CA GLY A 124 -19.24 -2.50 -6.26
C GLY A 124 -18.51 -3.07 -7.47
N GLY A 125 -18.69 -4.37 -7.79
CA GLY A 125 -18.07 -5.00 -8.96
C GLY A 125 -16.57 -5.29 -8.80
N LEU A 126 -16.04 -5.11 -7.59
CA LEU A 126 -14.65 -5.41 -7.26
C LEU A 126 -14.48 -6.89 -6.94
N LYS A 127 -13.23 -7.33 -7.00
CA LYS A 127 -12.79 -8.69 -6.74
C LYS A 127 -11.80 -8.68 -5.60
N SER A 128 -11.89 -9.67 -4.72
CA SER A 128 -10.96 -9.88 -3.60
C SER A 128 -10.25 -11.22 -3.75
N ILE A 129 -8.98 -11.26 -3.37
CA ILE A 129 -8.14 -12.45 -3.43
C ILE A 129 -7.18 -12.48 -2.23
N ALA A 130 -6.93 -13.68 -1.69
CA ALA A 130 -5.86 -13.91 -0.72
C ALA A 130 -4.59 -14.35 -1.44
N VAL A 131 -3.46 -13.74 -1.10
CA VAL A 131 -2.15 -13.95 -1.73
C VAL A 131 -1.10 -14.18 -0.66
N ASP A 132 -0.32 -15.24 -0.81
CA ASP A 132 0.89 -15.46 -0.02
C ASP A 132 2.05 -14.74 -0.69
N ILE A 133 2.58 -13.75 0.03
CA ILE A 133 3.57 -12.80 -0.45
C ILE A 133 4.85 -13.03 0.34
N LYS A 134 5.96 -13.25 -0.37
CA LYS A 134 7.29 -13.37 0.21
C LYS A 134 8.12 -12.15 -0.17
N ILE A 135 8.67 -11.47 0.83
CA ILE A 135 9.46 -10.24 0.67
C ILE A 135 10.87 -10.47 1.22
N ASN A 136 11.89 -10.01 0.49
CA ASN A 136 13.25 -9.93 0.97
C ASN A 136 13.39 -8.72 1.91
N ILE A 137 13.22 -8.95 3.22
CA ILE A 137 13.21 -7.88 4.23
C ILE A 137 14.59 -7.26 4.40
N THR A 138 15.65 -8.05 4.23
CA THR A 138 17.04 -7.57 4.34
C THR A 138 17.37 -6.57 3.23
N ALA A 139 17.03 -6.91 1.98
CA ALA A 139 17.23 -5.99 0.85
C ALA A 139 16.35 -4.75 0.97
N LEU A 140 15.10 -4.90 1.44
CA LEU A 140 14.19 -3.78 1.65
C LEU A 140 14.73 -2.80 2.70
N ARG A 141 15.21 -3.32 3.85
CA ARG A 141 15.79 -2.47 4.90
C ARG A 141 17.02 -1.71 4.40
N LYS A 142 17.91 -2.40 3.69
CA LYS A 142 19.10 -1.78 3.09
C LYS A 142 18.74 -0.68 2.10
N ASP A 143 17.71 -0.87 1.29
CA ASP A 143 17.21 0.16 0.38
C ASP A 143 16.69 1.39 1.15
N LEU A 144 15.91 1.20 2.20
CA LEU A 144 15.42 2.29 3.05
C LEU A 144 16.58 3.08 3.67
N GLU A 145 17.63 2.39 4.13
CA GLU A 145 18.84 3.02 4.69
C GLU A 145 19.67 3.77 3.63
N GLN A 146 19.78 3.22 2.42
CA GLN A 146 20.53 3.83 1.32
C GLN A 146 19.86 5.07 0.73
N ASN A 147 18.53 5.17 0.87
CA ASN A 147 17.73 6.29 0.41
C ASN A 147 17.36 7.27 1.55
N ASP A 148 18.04 7.18 2.70
CA ASP A 148 17.85 8.04 3.87
C ASP A 148 16.40 8.11 4.39
N ILE A 149 15.65 7.01 4.21
CA ILE A 149 14.28 6.86 4.71
C ILE A 149 14.29 6.48 6.19
N ILE A 150 15.23 5.60 6.55
CA ILE A 150 15.46 5.17 7.92
C ILE A 150 16.94 5.35 8.28
N ARG A 151 17.23 5.48 9.57
CA ARG A 151 18.61 5.59 10.05
C ARG A 151 19.33 4.24 9.93
N LYS A 152 20.61 4.28 9.56
CA LYS A 152 21.50 3.13 9.68
C LYS A 152 21.70 2.78 11.14
N PHE A 153 21.54 1.51 11.50
CA PHE A 153 21.85 1.02 12.83
C PHE A 153 23.22 0.32 12.80
N GLY A 154 24.20 0.89 13.50
CA GLY A 154 25.57 0.35 13.60
C GLY A 154 26.52 0.89 12.51
N TYR A 155 27.75 1.21 12.93
CA TYR A 155 28.88 1.60 12.07
C TYR A 155 29.70 0.37 11.66
#